data_AF-A0A2J4XUM3-F1
#
_entry.id   AF-A0A2J4XUM3-F1
#
_cell.length_a   1.000
_cell.length_b   1.000
_cell.length_c   1.000
_cell.angle_alpha   90.00
_cell.angle_beta   90.00
_cell.angle_gamma   90.00
#
_symmetry.space_group_name_H-M   'P 1'
#
loop_
_entity.id
_entity.type
_entity.pdbx_description
1 polymer ?
#
loop_
_entity_poly.entity_id
_entity_poly.type
_entity_poly.pdbx_seq_one_letter_code
_entity_poly.pdbx_strand_id
1 'polypeptide(L)'
;ERMADFAVADVSLFWLLNALNSAEPVLSHFVRYPQVHPERLYQALASLAGSLLTFSLDHTTADIPAYRHEQLTAVFPPLFDLLGVLLEASLPSRVVAIDMVRDERRKRWHARLHDPRLREEADFYLSVRSPLPVAQLLEQFPLQCKAG
;
A
#
# COMPACT_ATOMS: atom_id res chain seq x y z
N GLU A 1 5.96 23.20 20.76
CA GLU A 1 5.97 21.79 20.35
C GLU A 1 5.03 21.62 19.17
N ARG A 2 5.47 21.00 18.07
CA ARG A 2 4.57 20.64 16.96
C ARG A 2 4.06 19.23 17.26
N MET A 3 2.86 19.13 17.83
CA MET A 3 2.15 17.85 17.89
C MET A 3 1.62 17.54 16.48
N ALA A 4 1.70 16.28 16.06
CA ALA A 4 1.01 15.83 14.87
C ALA A 4 -0.49 15.79 15.18
N ASP A 5 -1.29 16.59 14.46
CA ASP A 5 -2.75 16.48 14.49
C ASP A 5 -3.14 15.24 13.69
N PHE A 6 -3.76 14.27 14.36
CA PHE A 6 -4.38 13.12 13.70
C PHE A 6 -5.90 13.29 13.78
N ALA A 7 -6.56 13.35 12.63
CA ALA A 7 -8.02 13.29 12.59
C ALA A 7 -8.49 11.85 12.89
N VAL A 8 -9.74 11.68 13.32
CA VAL A 8 -10.35 10.35 13.55
C VAL A 8 -10.35 9.49 12.27
N ALA A 9 -10.27 10.13 11.08
CA ALA A 9 -10.12 9.46 9.79
C ALA A 9 -8.73 8.81 9.58
N ASP A 10 -7.71 9.20 10.36
CA ASP A 10 -6.31 8.77 10.18
C ASP A 10 -5.87 7.65 11.13
N VAL A 11 -6.81 7.03 11.86
CA VAL A 11 -6.48 5.99 12.85
C VAL A 11 -5.66 4.85 12.23
N SER A 12 -5.96 4.46 10.99
CA SER A 12 -5.19 3.43 10.28
C SER A 12 -3.75 3.87 10.00
N LEU A 13 -3.54 5.13 9.58
CA LEU A 13 -2.22 5.69 9.33
C LEU A 13 -1.41 5.81 10.62
N PHE A 14 -2.05 6.21 11.71
CA PHE A 14 -1.42 6.26 13.04
C PHE A 14 -0.91 4.88 13.46
N TRP A 15 -1.75 3.84 13.38
CA TRP A 15 -1.35 2.48 13.75
C TRP A 15 -0.26 1.91 12.84
N LEU A 16 -0.30 2.22 11.54
CA LEU A 16 0.76 1.85 10.60
C LEU A 16 2.08 2.51 10.96
N LEU A 17 2.08 3.83 11.19
CA LEU A 17 3.27 4.56 11.61
C LEU A 17 3.80 4.05 12.95
N ASN A 18 2.90 3.75 13.91
CA ASN A 18 3.30 3.17 15.19
C ASN A 18 3.97 1.80 15.00
N ALA A 19 3.43 0.92 14.15
CA ALA A 19 4.00 -0.39 13.87
C ALA A 19 5.40 -0.27 13.23
N LEU A 20 5.54 0.58 12.20
CA LEU A 20 6.79 0.77 11.48
C LEU A 20 7.86 1.45 12.35
N ASN A 21 7.51 2.56 13.01
CA ASN A 21 8.46 3.33 13.83
C ASN A 21 8.88 2.56 15.09
N SER A 22 8.04 1.66 15.60
CA SER A 22 8.42 0.77 16.71
C SER A 22 9.36 -0.35 16.25
N ALA A 23 9.20 -0.85 15.02
CA ALA A 23 10.01 -1.96 14.49
C ALA A 23 11.36 -1.51 13.91
N GLU A 24 11.43 -0.35 13.25
CA GLU A 24 12.65 0.18 12.60
C GLU A 24 13.90 0.15 13.51
N PRO A 25 13.89 0.71 14.72
CA PRO A 25 15.12 0.76 15.54
C PRO A 25 15.58 -0.63 15.97
N VAL A 26 14.64 -1.56 16.20
CA VAL A 26 14.93 -2.95 16.57
C VAL A 26 15.56 -3.71 15.40
N LEU A 27 14.98 -3.58 14.20
CA LEU A 27 15.51 -4.24 13.00
C LEU A 27 16.85 -3.62 12.57
N SER A 28 16.99 -2.30 12.66
CA SER A 28 18.24 -1.58 12.42
C SER A 28 19.37 -2.05 13.34
N HIS A 29 19.05 -2.34 14.60
CA HIS A 29 19.99 -2.94 15.55
C HIS A 29 20.47 -4.33 15.08
N PHE A 30 19.57 -5.20 14.61
CA PHE A 30 19.95 -6.53 14.10
C PHE A 30 20.80 -6.47 12.83
N VAL A 31 20.56 -5.49 11.95
CA VAL A 31 21.42 -5.26 10.77
C VAL A 31 22.83 -4.82 11.18
N ARG A 32 22.94 -3.93 12.18
CA ARG A 32 24.24 -3.47 12.69
C ARG A 32 24.98 -4.55 13.48
N TYR A 33 24.26 -5.38 14.22
CA TYR A 33 24.79 -6.41 15.10
C TYR A 33 24.15 -7.77 14.78
N PRO A 34 24.57 -8.45 13.70
CA PRO A 34 23.91 -9.66 13.21
C PRO A 34 24.19 -10.90 14.07
N GLN A 35 25.08 -10.82 15.06
CA GLN A 35 25.42 -11.92 15.97
C GLN A 35 24.38 -12.08 17.10
N VAL A 36 23.12 -12.23 16.71
CA VAL A 36 21.99 -12.48 17.61
C VAL A 36 21.38 -13.83 17.32
N HIS A 37 20.81 -14.46 18.35
CA HIS A 37 20.08 -15.71 18.15
C HIS A 37 18.89 -15.49 17.19
N PRO A 38 18.69 -16.34 16.17
CA PRO A 38 17.67 -16.13 15.13
C PRO A 38 16.25 -16.00 15.68
N GLU A 39 15.95 -16.64 16.81
CA GLU A 39 14.66 -16.49 17.48
C GLU A 39 14.33 -15.03 17.83
N ARG A 40 15.33 -14.21 18.19
CA ARG A 40 15.10 -12.79 18.51
C ARG A 40 14.68 -12.00 17.27
N LEU A 41 15.28 -12.31 16.13
CA LEU A 41 14.86 -11.72 14.85
C LEU A 41 13.45 -12.20 14.49
N TYR A 42 13.17 -13.49 14.64
CA TYR A 42 11.84 -14.06 14.39
C TYR A 42 10.76 -13.36 15.23
N GLN A 43 10.98 -13.18 16.54
CA GLN A 43 10.01 -12.53 17.43
C GLN A 43 9.70 -11.09 16.99
N ALA A 44 10.73 -10.32 16.59
CA ALA A 44 10.54 -8.96 16.09
C ALA A 44 9.75 -8.92 14.77
N LEU A 45 10.11 -9.80 13.82
CA LEU A 45 9.44 -9.89 12.51
C LEU A 45 7.99 -10.39 12.64
N ALA A 46 7.74 -11.41 13.47
CA ALA A 46 6.40 -11.93 13.72
C ALA A 46 5.50 -10.90 14.43
N SER A 47 6.05 -10.12 15.36
CA SER A 47 5.33 -9.02 16.01
C SER A 47 4.95 -7.92 15.02
N LEU A 48 5.87 -7.56 14.11
CA LEU A 48 5.59 -6.61 13.03
C LEU A 48 4.52 -7.15 12.08
N ALA A 49 4.62 -8.42 11.65
CA ALA A 49 3.61 -9.04 10.80
C ALA A 49 2.23 -9.05 11.48
N GLY A 50 2.16 -9.41 12.77
CA GLY A 50 0.94 -9.34 13.58
C GLY A 50 0.32 -7.93 13.63
N SER A 51 1.16 -6.90 13.70
CA SER A 51 0.71 -5.50 13.69
C SER A 51 0.22 -5.07 12.30
N LEU A 52 0.85 -5.53 11.22
CA LEU A 52 0.43 -5.21 9.83
C LEU A 52 -0.82 -5.98 9.41
N LEU A 53 -1.06 -7.17 9.97
CA LEU A 53 -2.27 -7.95 9.73
C LEU A 53 -3.56 -7.22 10.13
N THR A 54 -3.50 -6.19 10.99
CA THR A 54 -4.67 -5.37 11.31
C THR A 54 -5.22 -4.58 10.13
N PHE A 55 -4.42 -4.45 9.06
CA PHE A 55 -4.80 -3.77 7.81
C PHE A 55 -5.10 -4.73 6.66
N SER A 56 -4.92 -6.04 6.87
CA SER A 56 -5.12 -7.06 5.84
C SER A 56 -6.50 -7.72 5.99
N LEU A 57 -7.15 -7.96 4.86
CA LEU A 57 -8.36 -8.80 4.76
C LEU A 57 -8.07 -10.18 4.17
N ASP A 58 -6.93 -10.33 3.49
CA ASP A 58 -6.56 -11.53 2.74
C ASP A 58 -5.68 -12.49 3.55
N HIS A 59 -5.12 -12.02 4.67
CA HIS A 59 -4.21 -12.78 5.52
C HIS A 59 -4.66 -12.77 6.98
N THR A 60 -4.26 -13.82 7.69
CA THR A 60 -4.56 -14.01 9.12
C THR A 60 -3.31 -14.35 9.91
N THR A 61 -3.42 -14.39 11.24
CA THR A 61 -2.31 -14.78 12.11
C THR A 61 -1.82 -16.21 11.88
N ALA A 62 -2.61 -17.07 11.24
CA ALA A 62 -2.22 -18.43 10.86
C ALA A 62 -1.18 -18.46 9.73
N ASP A 63 -1.06 -17.38 8.95
CA ASP A 63 -0.10 -17.28 7.85
C ASP A 63 1.32 -16.96 8.33
N ILE A 64 1.48 -16.58 9.61
CA ILE A 64 2.80 -16.38 10.22
C ILE A 64 3.43 -17.77 10.47
N PRO A 65 4.54 -18.11 9.80
CA PRO A 65 5.15 -19.44 9.92
C PRO A 65 5.69 -19.66 11.34
N ALA A 66 5.35 -20.78 11.96
CA ALA A 66 5.84 -21.12 13.28
C ALA A 66 7.37 -21.29 13.28
N TYR A 67 8.03 -20.77 14.31
CA TYR A 67 9.48 -20.89 14.45
C TYR A 67 9.93 -22.35 14.54
N ARG A 68 10.89 -22.71 13.68
CA ARG A 68 11.55 -24.02 13.64
C ARG A 68 13.06 -23.82 13.59
N HIS A 69 13.71 -23.86 14.75
CA HIS A 69 15.14 -23.58 14.88
C HIS A 69 16.01 -24.47 13.97
N GLU A 70 15.62 -25.72 13.80
CA GLU A 70 16.33 -26.70 12.97
C GLU A 70 16.10 -26.49 11.46
N GLN A 71 15.10 -25.71 11.06
CA GLN A 71 14.68 -25.52 9.67
C GLN A 71 14.36 -24.04 9.38
N LEU A 72 15.32 -23.15 9.63
CA LEU A 72 15.13 -21.70 9.46
C LEU A 72 14.74 -21.28 8.03
N THR A 73 15.14 -22.05 7.00
CA THR A 73 14.76 -21.83 5.60
C THR A 73 13.27 -22.05 5.33
N ALA A 74 12.57 -22.79 6.18
CA ALA A 74 11.11 -22.94 6.11
C ALA A 74 10.36 -21.85 6.90
N VAL A 75 11.07 -20.96 7.59
CA VAL A 75 10.50 -19.93 8.48
C VAL A 75 10.72 -18.53 7.91
N PHE A 76 11.97 -18.14 7.69
CA PHE A 76 12.29 -16.75 7.34
C PHE A 76 11.87 -16.35 5.92
N PRO A 77 12.15 -17.14 4.85
CA PRO A 77 11.69 -16.79 3.51
C PRO A 77 10.17 -16.54 3.42
N PRO A 78 9.28 -17.44 3.87
CA PRO A 78 7.84 -17.16 3.81
C PRO A 78 7.42 -16.01 4.73
N LEU A 79 8.11 -15.79 5.86
CA LEU A 79 7.84 -14.64 6.72
C LEU A 79 8.22 -13.31 6.04
N PHE A 80 9.34 -13.27 5.31
CA PHE A 80 9.73 -12.08 4.53
C PHE A 80 8.76 -11.83 3.37
N ASP A 81 8.34 -12.86 2.66
CA ASP A 81 7.35 -12.75 1.59
C ASP A 81 6.02 -12.19 2.13
N LEU A 82 5.52 -12.75 3.24
CA LEU A 82 4.33 -12.26 3.93
C LEU A 82 4.48 -10.79 4.33
N LEU A 83 5.60 -10.41 4.94
CA LEU A 83 5.87 -9.01 5.32
C LEU A 83 5.89 -8.09 4.09
N GLY A 84 6.45 -8.53 2.96
CA GLY A 84 6.43 -7.77 1.71
C GLY A 84 5.01 -7.49 1.25
N VAL A 85 4.18 -8.53 1.17
CA VAL A 85 2.76 -8.39 0.80
C VAL A 85 2.01 -7.48 1.76
N LEU A 86 2.21 -7.66 3.07
CA LEU A 86 1.54 -6.85 4.08
C LEU A 86 1.97 -5.38 4.02
N LEU A 87 3.25 -5.09 3.79
CA LEU A 87 3.74 -3.72 3.65
C LEU A 87 3.16 -3.03 2.41
N GLU A 88 3.09 -3.74 1.28
CA GLU A 88 2.47 -3.21 0.05
C GLU A 88 0.97 -2.95 0.24
N ALA A 89 0.25 -3.88 0.87
CA ALA A 89 -1.19 -3.77 1.10
C ALA A 89 -1.55 -2.73 2.17
N SER A 90 -0.70 -2.54 3.19
CA SER A 90 -0.98 -1.64 4.31
C SER A 90 -0.72 -0.17 3.99
N LEU A 91 0.04 0.14 2.94
CA LEU A 91 0.30 1.53 2.56
C LEU A 91 -0.99 2.16 2.04
N PRO A 92 -1.50 3.22 2.70
CA PRO A 92 -2.68 3.91 2.19
C PRO A 92 -2.35 4.50 0.83
N SER A 93 -2.97 3.94 -0.22
CA SER A 93 -2.79 4.46 -1.57
C SER A 93 -3.29 5.90 -1.61
N ARG A 94 -2.39 6.82 -1.95
CA ARG A 94 -2.73 8.22 -2.31
C ARG A 94 -3.44 8.33 -3.67
N VAL A 95 -3.56 7.21 -4.37
CA VAL A 95 -4.18 7.14 -5.70
C VAL A 95 -5.43 6.28 -5.61
N VAL A 96 -6.55 6.82 -6.08
CA VAL A 96 -7.80 6.08 -6.22
C VAL A 96 -7.98 5.77 -7.70
N ALA A 97 -8.05 4.48 -8.04
CA ALA A 97 -8.43 4.09 -9.39
C ALA A 97 -9.91 4.43 -9.60
N ILE A 98 -10.21 5.17 -10.66
CA ILE A 98 -11.57 5.56 -11.00
C ILE A 98 -11.99 4.81 -12.24
N ASP A 99 -12.92 3.88 -12.08
CA ASP A 99 -13.46 3.13 -13.21
C ASP A 99 -14.30 4.04 -14.11
N MET A 100 -13.95 4.06 -15.40
CA MET A 100 -14.69 4.78 -16.43
C MET A 100 -15.52 3.79 -17.24
N VAL A 101 -16.82 4.02 -17.29
CA VAL A 101 -17.74 3.23 -18.10
C VAL A 101 -18.04 3.98 -19.39
N ARG A 102 -17.97 3.28 -20.52
CA ARG A 102 -18.30 3.85 -21.83
C ARG A 102 -19.81 3.80 -22.07
N ASP A 103 -20.41 4.95 -22.31
CA ASP A 103 -21.77 5.05 -22.85
C ASP A 103 -21.69 5.01 -24.37
N GLU A 104 -22.01 3.85 -24.96
CA GLU A 104 -21.95 3.64 -26.41
C GLU A 104 -22.94 4.52 -27.18
N ARG A 105 -24.10 4.84 -26.59
CA ARG A 105 -25.15 5.62 -27.26
C ARG A 105 -24.74 7.08 -27.39
N ARG A 106 -24.08 7.61 -26.37
CA ARG A 106 -23.65 9.02 -26.32
C ARG A 106 -22.19 9.22 -26.71
N LYS A 107 -21.44 8.14 -26.98
CA LYS A 107 -20.00 8.15 -27.27
C LYS A 107 -19.19 8.91 -26.20
N ARG A 108 -19.59 8.78 -24.93
CA ARG A 108 -18.96 9.45 -23.79
C ARG A 108 -18.46 8.42 -22.77
N TRP A 109 -17.44 8.80 -22.03
CA TRP A 109 -17.02 8.07 -20.85
C TRP A 109 -17.59 8.74 -19.62
N HIS A 110 -18.00 7.94 -18.64
CA HIS A 110 -18.48 8.45 -17.36
C HIS A 110 -17.79 7.71 -16.21
N ALA A 111 -17.37 8.47 -15.22
CA ALA A 111 -16.79 7.98 -13.97
C ALA A 111 -17.67 8.41 -12.81
N ARG A 112 -17.82 7.56 -11.80
CA ARG A 112 -18.51 7.93 -10.56
C ARG A 112 -17.50 8.13 -9.45
N LEU A 113 -17.39 9.36 -8.96
CA LEU A 113 -16.50 9.72 -7.86
C LEU A 113 -17.25 9.49 -6.54
N HIS A 114 -17.27 8.25 -6.07
CA HIS A 114 -17.91 7.88 -4.81
C HIS A 114 -16.97 7.93 -3.60
N ASP A 115 -15.66 7.87 -3.83
CA ASP A 115 -14.67 7.87 -2.77
C ASP A 115 -14.58 9.27 -2.12
N PRO A 116 -14.79 9.39 -0.79
CA PRO A 116 -14.73 10.67 -0.09
C PRO A 116 -13.36 11.35 -0.20
N ARG A 117 -12.27 10.60 -0.41
CA ARG A 117 -10.91 11.14 -0.61
C ARG A 117 -10.78 12.00 -1.88
N LEU A 118 -11.67 11.82 -2.86
CA LEU A 118 -11.70 12.60 -4.09
C LEU A 118 -12.42 13.95 -3.94
N ARG A 119 -12.99 14.25 -2.76
CA ARG A 119 -13.70 15.50 -2.48
C ARG A 119 -12.79 16.59 -1.90
N GLU A 120 -11.60 16.23 -1.45
CA GLU A 120 -10.55 17.15 -1.00
C GLU A 120 -9.72 17.64 -2.19
N GLU A 121 -8.63 18.39 -1.97
CA GLU A 121 -7.70 18.80 -3.03
C GLU A 121 -7.02 17.57 -3.67
N ALA A 122 -7.63 17.02 -4.72
CA ALA A 122 -7.14 15.86 -5.46
C ALA A 122 -6.76 16.24 -6.91
N ASP A 123 -5.56 15.83 -7.33
CA ASP A 123 -5.14 15.92 -8.72
C ASP A 123 -5.68 14.73 -9.53
N PHE A 124 -6.34 15.01 -10.64
CA PHE A 124 -6.86 13.98 -11.54
C PHE A 124 -5.89 13.74 -12.70
N TYR A 125 -5.55 12.47 -12.92
CA TYR A 125 -4.73 12.02 -14.04
C TYR A 125 -5.56 11.11 -14.95
N LEU A 126 -5.45 11.29 -16.26
CA LEU A 126 -6.15 10.47 -17.25
C LEU A 126 -5.15 9.66 -18.08
N SER A 127 -5.23 8.34 -17.98
CA SER A 127 -4.46 7.43 -18.83
C SER A 127 -5.22 7.14 -20.12
N VAL A 128 -4.64 7.52 -21.27
CA VAL A 128 -5.29 7.40 -22.59
C VAL A 128 -4.49 6.43 -23.45
N ARG A 129 -5.17 5.43 -24.00
CA ARG A 129 -4.62 4.54 -25.02
C ARG A 129 -5.33 4.77 -26.35
N SER A 130 -4.55 4.96 -27.40
CA SER A 130 -5.03 5.21 -28.76
C SER A 130 -4.07 4.57 -29.77
N PRO A 131 -4.55 4.12 -30.93
CA PRO A 131 -3.68 3.66 -32.02
C PRO A 131 -2.92 4.80 -32.73
N LEU A 132 -3.23 6.07 -32.41
CA LEU A 132 -2.54 7.22 -32.99
C LEU A 132 -1.09 7.35 -32.49
N PRO A 133 -0.17 7.92 -33.30
CA PRO A 133 1.17 8.27 -32.84
C PRO A 133 1.14 9.25 -31.64
N VAL A 134 2.08 9.08 -30.70
CA VAL A 134 2.13 9.84 -29.45
C VAL A 134 2.15 11.36 -29.68
N ALA A 135 2.93 11.85 -30.64
CA ALA A 135 3.01 13.28 -30.94
C ALA A 135 1.65 13.86 -31.37
N GLN A 136 0.93 13.14 -32.25
CA GLN A 136 -0.40 13.56 -32.69
C GLN A 136 -1.42 13.47 -31.54
N LEU A 137 -1.33 12.44 -30.69
CA LEU A 137 -2.21 12.29 -29.54
C LEU A 137 -2.03 13.44 -28.55
N LEU A 138 -0.80 13.83 -28.24
CA LEU A 138 -0.51 14.93 -27.31
C LEU A 138 -1.06 16.27 -27.80
N GLU A 139 -1.03 16.54 -29.11
CA GLU A 139 -1.58 17.78 -29.68
C GLU A 139 -3.11 17.75 -29.79
N GLN A 140 -3.67 16.65 -30.29
CA GLN A 140 -5.11 16.58 -30.62
C GLN A 140 -5.98 16.29 -29.41
N PHE A 141 -5.48 15.51 -28.43
CA PHE A 141 -6.29 15.05 -27.31
C PHE A 141 -6.81 16.21 -26.43
N PRO A 142 -6.00 17.18 -25.98
CA PRO A 142 -6.50 18.31 -25.19
C PRO A 142 -7.50 19.19 -25.95
N LEU A 143 -7.38 19.27 -27.28
CA LEU A 143 -8.27 20.06 -28.12
C LEU A 143 -9.64 19.41 -28.29
N GLN A 144 -9.67 18.08 -28.45
CA GLN A 144 -10.89 17.31 -28.74
C GLN A 144 -11.57 16.74 -27.49
N CYS A 145 -10.81 16.37 -26.47
CA CYS A 145 -11.36 15.85 -25.21
C CYS A 145 -12.05 16.98 -24.45
N LYS A 146 -13.34 16.79 -24.15
CA LYS A 146 -14.13 17.73 -23.33
C LYS A 146 -14.61 17.00 -22.08
N ALA A 147 -14.33 17.61 -20.93
CA ALA A 147 -14.86 17.18 -19.64
C ALA A 147 -16.08 18.05 -19.28
N GLY A 148 -17.12 17.44 -18.73
CA GLY A 148 -18.36 18.09 -18.30
C GLY A 148 -19.34 17.12 -17.69
#